data_AF-V4R315-F1
#
_entry.id   AF-V4R315-F1
#
_cell.length_a   1.000
_cell.length_b   1.000
_cell.length_c   1.000
_cell.angle_alpha   90.00
_cell.angle_beta   90.00
_cell.angle_gamma   90.00
#
_symmetry.space_group_name_H-M   'P 1'
#
loop_
_entity.id
_entity.type
_entity.pdbx_description
1 polymer ?
#
loop_
_entity_poly.entity_id
_entity_poly.type
_entity_poly.pdbx_seq_one_letter_code
_entity_poly.pdbx_strand_id
1 'polypeptide(L)'
;MTLAAAPKSEPEFDPMLQTAMRTSEELVSLMNAFFVRLDTRRSGDFISIADEINKAKTEIRSLRPQDISETRLPTAGAELLAITRDTENATNVIMTAAETMLGLDASAPDVKDRVDDEVMKIFEACSFQDITGQRVSKIVQVLTQIEQRVSRLAEAIGLDDASPPELTAEEKRQRDLLLNGPAIGGPETQQADIDNLFSSDVTAADADKQNSQDDIDALFD
;
A
#
# COMPACT_ATOMS: atom_id res chain seq x y z
N MET A 1 -34.83 104.90 37.34
CA MET A 1 -35.41 103.59 37.69
C MET A 1 -35.92 102.92 36.42
N THR A 2 -35.05 102.21 35.69
CA THR A 2 -35.41 101.00 34.92
C THR A 2 -34.14 100.34 34.41
N LEU A 3 -33.98 99.06 34.77
CA LEU A 3 -32.89 98.14 34.47
C LEU A 3 -32.70 97.95 32.95
N ALA A 4 -31.47 98.13 32.45
CA ALA A 4 -31.05 97.54 31.18
C ALA A 4 -30.37 96.19 31.51
N ALA A 5 -30.96 95.10 31.01
CA ALA A 5 -30.51 93.74 31.24
C ALA A 5 -29.11 93.49 30.65
N ALA A 6 -28.26 92.78 31.40
CA ALA A 6 -26.95 92.32 30.95
C ALA A 6 -27.08 91.38 29.74
N PRO A 7 -26.11 91.38 28.80
CA PRO A 7 -26.11 90.46 27.68
C PRO A 7 -25.96 89.03 28.19
N LYS A 8 -26.82 88.13 27.71
CA LYS A 8 -26.71 86.68 27.99
C LYS A 8 -25.40 86.18 27.39
N SER A 9 -24.49 85.68 28.22
CA SER A 9 -23.33 84.92 27.79
C SER A 9 -23.82 83.69 27.04
N GLU A 10 -23.53 83.59 25.74
CA GLU A 10 -23.66 82.34 25.00
C GLU A 10 -22.79 81.26 25.67
N PRO A 11 -23.23 79.99 25.69
CA PRO A 11 -22.43 78.93 26.27
C PRO A 11 -21.24 78.69 25.35
N GLU A 12 -20.09 79.27 25.69
CA GLU A 12 -18.81 78.92 25.10
C GLU A 12 -18.49 77.48 25.54
N PHE A 13 -18.85 76.51 24.70
CA PHE A 13 -18.55 75.11 24.95
C PHE A 13 -17.03 74.95 25.04
N ASP A 14 -16.56 74.47 26.19
CA ASP A 14 -15.15 74.31 26.53
C ASP A 14 -14.37 73.65 25.36
N PRO A 15 -13.31 74.28 24.81
CA PRO A 15 -12.56 73.74 23.67
C PRO A 15 -12.00 72.33 23.93
N MET A 16 -11.80 71.95 25.19
CA MET A 16 -11.42 70.60 25.58
C MET A 16 -12.57 69.58 25.39
N LEU A 17 -13.82 69.97 25.65
CA LEU A 17 -15.01 69.14 25.39
C LEU A 17 -15.26 68.96 23.89
N GLN A 18 -15.06 69.99 23.07
CA GLN A 18 -15.13 69.87 21.61
C GLN A 18 -14.04 68.95 21.06
N THR A 19 -12.83 69.04 21.61
CA THR A 19 -11.72 68.15 21.24
C THR A 19 -12.02 66.70 21.64
N ALA A 20 -12.58 66.47 22.84
CA ALA A 20 -12.97 65.15 23.30
C ALA A 20 -14.13 64.53 22.48
N MET A 21 -15.10 65.34 22.06
CA MET A 21 -16.17 64.89 21.16
C MET A 21 -15.63 64.50 19.79
N ARG A 22 -14.72 65.32 19.21
CA ARG A 22 -14.12 65.04 17.91
C ARG A 22 -13.25 63.79 17.93
N THR A 23 -12.42 63.62 18.96
CA THR A 23 -11.62 62.40 19.11
C THR A 23 -12.49 61.18 19.34
N SER A 24 -13.61 61.31 20.07
CA SER A 24 -14.57 60.22 20.24
C SER A 24 -15.27 59.86 18.94
N GLU A 25 -15.64 60.82 18.09
CA GLU A 25 -16.20 60.56 16.76
C GLU A 25 -15.18 59.87 15.85
N GLU A 26 -13.93 60.34 15.85
CA GLU A 26 -12.83 59.71 15.12
C GLU A 26 -12.61 58.26 15.59
N LEU A 27 -12.65 57.99 16.89
CA LEU A 27 -12.50 56.66 17.48
C LEU A 27 -13.66 55.73 17.09
N VAL A 28 -14.89 56.21 17.16
CA VAL A 28 -16.09 55.44 16.76
C VAL A 28 -16.06 55.12 15.27
N SER A 29 -15.64 56.07 14.42
CA SER A 29 -15.46 55.86 12.98
C SER A 29 -14.40 54.79 12.69
N LEU A 30 -13.25 54.86 13.37
CA LEU A 30 -12.19 53.86 13.28
C LEU A 30 -12.64 52.48 13.76
N MET A 31 -13.38 52.42 14.87
CA MET A 31 -13.93 51.17 15.38
C MET A 31 -14.92 50.55 14.38
N ASN A 32 -15.81 51.33 13.79
CA ASN A 32 -16.76 50.85 12.80
C ASN A 32 -16.04 50.30 11.56
N ALA A 33 -15.04 51.03 11.04
CA ALA A 33 -14.22 50.57 9.92
C ALA A 33 -13.44 49.28 10.24
N PHE A 34 -12.92 49.15 11.46
CA PHE A 34 -12.24 47.95 11.93
C PHE A 34 -13.19 46.74 12.01
N PHE A 35 -14.41 46.93 12.55
CA PHE A 35 -15.41 45.85 12.63
C PHE A 35 -15.84 45.38 11.25
N VAL A 36 -16.12 46.29 10.31
CA VAL A 36 -16.47 45.92 8.93
C VAL A 36 -15.35 45.13 8.26
N ARG A 37 -14.08 45.55 8.46
CA ARG A 37 -12.93 44.82 7.91
C ARG A 37 -12.75 43.45 8.55
N LEU A 38 -12.89 43.35 9.88
CA LEU A 38 -12.85 42.07 10.60
C LEU A 38 -13.96 41.14 10.15
N ASP A 39 -15.17 41.66 9.98
CA ASP A 39 -16.34 40.88 9.58
C ASP A 39 -16.17 40.34 8.16
N THR A 40 -15.72 41.19 7.23
CA THR A 40 -15.43 40.79 5.85
C THR A 40 -14.31 39.74 5.81
N ARG A 41 -13.24 39.92 6.60
CA ARG A 41 -12.12 38.97 6.68
C ARG A 41 -12.57 37.63 7.25
N ARG A 42 -13.25 37.63 8.42
CA ARG A 42 -13.74 36.39 9.04
C ARG A 42 -14.74 35.68 8.14
N SER A 43 -15.64 36.41 7.51
CA SER A 43 -16.60 35.83 6.57
C SER A 43 -15.91 35.18 5.38
N GLY A 44 -14.87 35.82 4.83
CA GLY A 44 -14.01 35.23 3.80
C GLY A 44 -13.29 33.95 4.27
N ASP A 45 -12.70 33.99 5.46
CA ASP A 45 -12.00 32.83 6.05
C ASP A 45 -12.97 31.66 6.27
N PHE A 46 -14.19 31.91 6.78
CA PHE A 46 -15.21 30.87 6.95
C PHE A 46 -15.71 30.28 5.63
N ILE A 47 -15.87 31.11 4.59
CA ILE A 47 -16.24 30.65 3.24
C ILE A 47 -15.14 29.73 2.69
N SER A 48 -13.87 30.13 2.82
CA SER A 48 -12.72 29.32 2.37
C SER A 48 -12.68 27.96 3.08
N ILE A 49 -12.85 27.94 4.40
CA ILE A 49 -12.90 26.69 5.18
C ILE A 49 -14.09 25.83 4.75
N ALA A 50 -15.26 26.43 4.53
CA ALA A 50 -16.44 25.70 4.07
C ALA A 50 -16.23 25.07 2.68
N ASP A 51 -15.56 25.78 1.77
CA ASP A 51 -15.22 25.28 0.45
C ASP A 51 -14.22 24.11 0.52
N GLU A 52 -13.18 24.21 1.35
CA GLU A 52 -12.24 23.12 1.61
C GLU A 52 -12.92 21.88 2.19
N ILE A 53 -13.81 22.05 3.19
CA ILE A 53 -14.60 20.96 3.76
C ILE A 53 -15.49 20.30 2.70
N ASN A 54 -16.14 21.09 1.85
CA ASN A 54 -16.99 20.56 0.78
C ASN A 54 -16.18 19.81 -0.28
N LYS A 55 -14.98 20.28 -0.62
CA LYS A 55 -14.04 19.58 -1.50
C LYS A 55 -13.61 18.25 -0.88
N ALA A 56 -13.13 18.25 0.36
CA ALA A 56 -12.75 17.04 1.07
C ALA A 56 -13.91 16.03 1.19
N LYS A 57 -15.12 16.50 1.51
CA LYS A 57 -16.33 15.66 1.58
C LYS A 57 -16.69 15.04 0.24
N THR A 58 -16.46 15.74 -0.86
CA THR A 58 -16.69 15.23 -2.21
C THR A 58 -15.69 14.12 -2.54
N GLU A 59 -14.43 14.28 -2.16
CA GLU A 59 -13.40 13.27 -2.36
C GLU A 59 -13.59 12.05 -1.45
N ILE A 60 -14.02 12.23 -0.20
CA ILE A 60 -14.40 11.11 0.67
C ILE A 60 -15.53 10.27 0.06
N ARG A 61 -16.50 10.93 -0.62
CA ARG A 61 -17.55 10.20 -1.35
C ARG A 61 -17.01 9.52 -2.60
N SER A 62 -16.03 10.10 -3.29
CA SER A 62 -15.43 9.55 -4.51
C SER A 62 -14.65 8.25 -4.26
N LEU A 63 -14.07 8.09 -3.07
CA LEU A 63 -13.46 6.83 -2.61
C LEU A 63 -14.41 5.64 -2.69
N ARG A 64 -15.69 5.86 -2.37
CA ARG A 64 -16.71 4.82 -2.18
C ARG A 64 -16.21 3.71 -1.24
N PRO A 65 -15.93 3.99 0.04
CA PRO A 65 -15.33 3.03 0.97
C PRO A 65 -16.14 1.75 1.15
N GLN A 66 -17.48 1.82 1.08
CA GLN A 66 -18.35 0.63 1.09
C GLN A 66 -18.11 -0.27 -0.14
N ASP A 67 -17.95 0.29 -1.34
CA ASP A 67 -17.64 -0.48 -2.57
C ASP A 67 -16.29 -1.21 -2.44
N ILE A 68 -15.31 -0.55 -1.80
CA ILE A 68 -14.00 -1.14 -1.53
C ILE A 68 -14.13 -2.30 -0.53
N SER A 69 -14.76 -2.04 0.62
CA SER A 69 -14.84 -2.98 1.74
C SER A 69 -15.79 -4.16 1.48
N GLU A 70 -16.92 -3.94 0.83
CA GLU A 70 -17.98 -4.95 0.68
C GLU A 70 -17.88 -5.72 -0.63
N THR A 71 -17.20 -5.18 -1.65
CA THR A 71 -17.14 -5.80 -2.98
C THR A 71 -15.71 -6.07 -3.44
N ARG A 72 -14.88 -5.03 -3.55
CA ARG A 72 -13.56 -5.14 -4.20
C ARG A 72 -12.58 -6.01 -3.42
N LEU A 73 -12.37 -5.71 -2.13
CA LEU A 73 -11.47 -6.47 -1.28
C LEU A 73 -11.95 -7.92 -1.08
N PRO A 74 -13.23 -8.19 -0.79
CA PRO A 74 -13.74 -9.57 -0.75
C PRO A 74 -13.55 -10.32 -2.06
N THR A 75 -13.77 -9.66 -3.21
CA THR A 75 -13.54 -10.29 -4.53
C THR A 75 -12.06 -10.64 -4.72
N ALA A 76 -11.14 -9.71 -4.42
CA ALA A 76 -9.70 -9.99 -4.49
C ALA A 76 -9.28 -11.12 -3.54
N GLY A 77 -9.84 -11.16 -2.33
CA GLY A 77 -9.62 -12.26 -1.39
C GLY A 77 -10.13 -13.60 -1.92
N ALA A 78 -11.29 -13.63 -2.57
CA ALA A 78 -11.82 -14.84 -3.20
C ALA A 78 -10.92 -15.32 -4.36
N GLU A 79 -10.36 -14.40 -5.15
CA GLU A 79 -9.38 -14.74 -6.20
C GLU A 79 -8.10 -15.34 -5.60
N LEU A 80 -7.59 -14.79 -4.50
CA LEU A 80 -6.41 -15.33 -3.79
C LEU A 80 -6.66 -16.76 -3.26
N LEU A 81 -7.83 -17.00 -2.66
CA LEU A 81 -8.20 -18.35 -2.20
C LEU A 81 -8.33 -19.34 -3.36
N ALA A 82 -8.88 -18.88 -4.49
CA ALA A 82 -8.97 -19.70 -5.68
C ALA A 82 -7.59 -20.06 -6.25
N ILE A 83 -6.65 -19.11 -6.24
CA ILE A 83 -5.25 -19.39 -6.60
C ILE A 83 -4.70 -20.50 -5.71
N THR A 84 -4.76 -20.35 -4.39
CA THR A 84 -4.22 -21.37 -3.46
C THR A 84 -4.82 -22.75 -3.74
N ARG A 85 -6.14 -22.84 -3.85
CA ARG A 85 -6.82 -24.11 -4.11
C ARG A 85 -6.44 -24.71 -5.47
N ASP A 86 -6.43 -23.91 -6.53
CA ASP A 86 -6.13 -24.38 -7.88
C ASP A 86 -4.64 -24.81 -7.96
N THR A 87 -3.73 -24.12 -7.26
CA THR A 87 -2.30 -24.50 -7.15
C THR A 87 -2.07 -25.78 -6.34
N GLU A 88 -2.83 -25.98 -5.26
CA GLU A 88 -2.76 -27.20 -4.44
C GLU A 88 -3.26 -28.41 -5.24
N ASN A 89 -4.40 -28.26 -5.93
CA ASN A 89 -4.95 -29.30 -6.79
C ASN A 89 -3.97 -29.68 -7.90
N ALA A 90 -3.37 -28.69 -8.58
CA ALA A 90 -2.41 -28.98 -9.64
C ALA A 90 -1.15 -29.66 -9.11
N THR A 91 -0.63 -29.21 -7.95
CA THR A 91 0.51 -29.86 -7.30
C THR A 91 0.21 -31.33 -6.97
N ASN A 92 -0.98 -31.61 -6.42
CA ASN A 92 -1.41 -32.99 -6.14
C ASN A 92 -1.46 -33.86 -7.41
N VAL A 93 -1.98 -33.33 -8.52
CA VAL A 93 -2.01 -34.05 -9.80
C VAL A 93 -0.60 -34.33 -10.32
N ILE A 94 0.29 -33.33 -10.26
CA ILE A 94 1.69 -33.47 -10.70
C ILE A 94 2.42 -34.53 -9.86
N MET A 95 2.27 -34.48 -8.53
CA MET A 95 2.88 -35.47 -7.63
C MET A 95 2.34 -36.87 -7.89
N THR A 96 1.02 -37.03 -8.05
CA THR A 96 0.38 -38.32 -8.32
C THR A 96 0.86 -38.92 -9.65
N ALA A 97 1.01 -38.10 -10.69
CA ALA A 97 1.54 -38.55 -11.98
C ALA A 97 3.00 -38.98 -11.86
N ALA A 98 3.83 -38.23 -11.13
CA ALA A 98 5.22 -38.60 -10.84
C ALA A 98 5.34 -39.90 -10.03
N GLU A 99 4.53 -40.08 -8.99
CA GLU A 99 4.48 -41.31 -8.21
C GLU A 99 4.06 -42.51 -9.07
N THR A 100 3.07 -42.30 -9.95
CA THR A 100 2.61 -43.34 -10.88
C THR A 100 3.73 -43.76 -11.82
N MET A 101 4.48 -42.81 -12.38
CA MET A 101 5.65 -43.09 -13.24
C MET A 101 6.74 -43.88 -12.49
N LEU A 102 7.02 -43.54 -11.24
CA LEU A 102 8.03 -44.22 -10.42
C LEU A 102 7.64 -45.69 -10.13
N GLY A 103 6.34 -45.97 -10.03
CA GLY A 103 5.81 -47.32 -9.80
C GLY A 103 5.69 -48.19 -11.05
N LEU A 104 6.05 -47.71 -12.25
CA LEU A 104 5.98 -48.48 -13.49
C LEU A 104 7.10 -49.53 -13.56
N ASP A 105 6.75 -50.72 -14.07
CA ASP A 105 7.75 -51.74 -14.44
C ASP A 105 8.42 -51.35 -15.76
N ALA A 106 9.71 -51.05 -15.71
CA ALA A 106 10.53 -50.70 -16.88
C ALA A 106 10.59 -51.82 -17.95
N SER A 107 10.27 -53.06 -17.59
CA SER A 107 10.27 -54.20 -18.49
C SER A 107 8.95 -54.37 -19.24
N ALA A 108 7.90 -53.63 -18.86
CA ALA A 108 6.59 -53.74 -19.48
C ALA A 108 6.61 -53.18 -20.91
N PRO A 109 6.05 -53.88 -21.90
CA PRO A 109 6.09 -53.47 -23.30
C PRO A 109 5.34 -52.17 -23.60
N ASP A 110 4.42 -51.76 -22.72
CA ASP A 110 3.62 -50.53 -22.79
C ASP A 110 4.14 -49.40 -21.88
N VAL A 111 5.30 -49.58 -21.23
CA VAL A 111 5.82 -48.61 -20.25
C VAL A 111 6.00 -47.21 -20.84
N LYS A 112 6.45 -47.13 -22.10
CA LYS A 112 6.64 -45.85 -22.78
C LYS A 112 5.31 -45.09 -22.93
N ASP A 113 4.29 -45.76 -23.43
CA ASP A 113 2.98 -45.13 -23.64
C ASP A 113 2.38 -44.66 -22.31
N ARG A 114 2.57 -45.44 -21.24
CA ARG A 114 2.13 -45.08 -19.89
C ARG A 114 2.91 -43.89 -19.32
N VAL A 115 4.21 -43.79 -19.55
CA VAL A 115 5.00 -42.62 -19.18
C VAL A 115 4.54 -41.39 -19.96
N ASP A 116 4.34 -41.52 -21.27
CA ASP A 116 3.87 -40.41 -22.12
C ASP A 116 2.50 -39.89 -21.65
N ASP A 117 1.58 -40.78 -21.23
CA ASP A 117 0.28 -40.42 -20.65
C ASP A 117 0.41 -39.64 -19.33
N GLU A 118 1.28 -40.08 -18.40
CA GLU A 118 1.49 -39.36 -17.14
C GLU A 118 2.20 -38.00 -17.34
N VAL A 119 3.13 -37.92 -18.30
CA VAL A 119 3.78 -36.65 -18.68
C VAL A 119 2.75 -35.67 -19.27
N MET A 120 1.81 -36.16 -20.09
CA MET A 120 0.72 -35.31 -20.61
C MET A 120 -0.16 -34.77 -19.47
N LYS A 121 -0.51 -35.58 -18.46
CA LYS A 121 -1.25 -35.09 -17.28
C LYS A 121 -0.48 -34.01 -16.52
N ILE A 122 0.84 -34.11 -16.42
CA ILE A 122 1.68 -33.07 -15.81
C ILE A 122 1.58 -31.77 -16.62
N PHE A 123 1.71 -31.83 -17.95
CA PHE A 123 1.58 -30.63 -18.79
C PHE A 123 0.19 -30.00 -18.71
N GLU A 124 -0.86 -30.82 -18.69
CA GLU A 124 -2.23 -30.34 -18.49
C GLU A 124 -2.40 -29.69 -17.13
N ALA A 125 -1.88 -30.31 -16.07
CA ALA A 125 -1.93 -29.75 -14.72
C ALA A 125 -1.22 -28.39 -14.67
N CYS A 126 -0.02 -28.25 -15.24
CA CYS A 126 0.76 -27.01 -15.28
C CYS A 126 0.02 -25.82 -15.91
N SER A 127 -1.05 -26.04 -16.69
CA SER A 127 -1.92 -24.96 -17.18
C SER A 127 -2.56 -24.11 -16.07
N PHE A 128 -2.56 -24.58 -14.80
CA PHE A 128 -2.96 -23.79 -13.63
C PHE A 128 -2.23 -22.44 -13.53
N GLN A 129 -1.01 -22.35 -14.07
CA GLN A 129 -0.19 -21.14 -14.07
C GLN A 129 -0.85 -20.01 -14.84
N ASP A 130 -1.49 -20.29 -15.98
CA ASP A 130 -2.18 -19.27 -16.78
C ASP A 130 -3.36 -18.67 -16.01
N ILE A 131 -4.22 -19.54 -15.45
CA ILE A 131 -5.34 -19.12 -14.60
C ILE A 131 -4.84 -18.33 -13.39
N THR A 132 -3.75 -18.77 -12.75
CA THR A 132 -3.12 -18.05 -11.64
C THR A 132 -2.66 -16.66 -12.07
N GLY A 133 -1.97 -16.53 -13.20
CA GLY A 133 -1.51 -15.25 -13.74
C GLY A 133 -2.65 -14.28 -14.03
N GLN A 134 -3.76 -14.77 -14.59
CA GLN A 134 -4.96 -13.97 -14.84
C GLN A 134 -5.59 -13.47 -13.53
N ARG A 135 -5.72 -14.35 -12.52
CA ARG A 135 -6.27 -13.98 -11.21
C ARG A 135 -5.39 -12.96 -10.49
N VAL A 136 -4.07 -13.16 -10.47
CA VAL A 136 -3.11 -12.20 -9.90
C VAL A 136 -3.23 -10.85 -10.59
N SER A 137 -3.30 -10.82 -11.93
CA SER A 137 -3.48 -9.58 -12.69
C SER A 137 -4.76 -8.84 -12.29
N LYS A 138 -5.87 -9.56 -12.08
CA LYS A 138 -7.13 -8.99 -11.60
C LYS A 138 -7.00 -8.41 -10.19
N ILE A 139 -6.31 -9.09 -9.28
CA ILE A 139 -6.04 -8.61 -7.92
C ILE A 139 -5.21 -7.33 -7.96
N VAL A 140 -4.13 -7.32 -8.74
CA VAL A 140 -3.27 -6.13 -8.91
C VAL A 140 -4.08 -4.94 -9.43
N GLN A 141 -4.92 -5.13 -10.44
CA GLN A 141 -5.80 -4.07 -10.95
C GLN A 141 -6.75 -3.53 -9.88
N VAL A 142 -7.31 -4.39 -9.02
CA VAL A 142 -8.16 -3.95 -7.91
C VAL A 142 -7.37 -3.11 -6.91
N LEU A 143 -6.17 -3.54 -6.53
CA LEU A 143 -5.30 -2.81 -5.60
C LEU A 143 -4.86 -1.46 -6.17
N THR A 144 -4.44 -1.40 -7.43
CA THR A 144 -4.07 -0.14 -8.11
C THR A 144 -5.25 0.84 -8.17
N GLN A 145 -6.48 0.35 -8.40
CA GLN A 145 -7.65 1.23 -8.39
C GLN A 145 -7.99 1.77 -6.99
N ILE A 146 -7.72 0.99 -5.94
CA ILE A 146 -7.89 1.43 -4.55
C ILE A 146 -6.81 2.48 -4.23
N GLU A 147 -5.55 2.20 -4.54
CA GLU A 147 -4.42 3.12 -4.38
C GLU A 147 -4.70 4.49 -5.03
N GLN A 148 -5.08 4.52 -6.31
CA GLN A 148 -5.42 5.76 -7.01
C GLN A 148 -6.56 6.57 -6.36
N ARG A 149 -7.50 5.90 -5.69
CA ARG A 149 -8.57 6.58 -4.95
C ARG A 149 -8.04 7.16 -3.64
N VAL A 150 -7.21 6.42 -2.92
CA VAL A 150 -6.59 6.86 -1.67
C VAL A 150 -5.60 8.01 -1.92
N SER A 151 -4.77 7.95 -2.95
CA SER A 151 -3.84 9.04 -3.30
C SER A 151 -4.57 10.34 -3.62
N ARG A 152 -5.67 10.29 -4.40
CA ARG A 152 -6.50 11.48 -4.67
C ARG A 152 -7.11 12.08 -3.41
N LEU A 153 -7.51 11.25 -2.46
CA LEU A 153 -7.99 11.73 -1.16
C LEU A 153 -6.88 12.42 -0.37
N ALA A 154 -5.69 11.81 -0.31
CA ALA A 154 -4.54 12.36 0.40
C ALA A 154 -4.17 13.75 -0.15
N GLU A 155 -4.07 13.86 -1.49
CA GLU A 155 -3.85 15.14 -2.19
C GLU A 155 -4.94 16.18 -1.86
N ALA A 156 -6.21 15.77 -1.83
CA ALA A 156 -7.33 16.67 -1.57
C ALA A 156 -7.38 17.20 -0.13
N ILE A 157 -6.87 16.42 0.83
CA ILE A 157 -6.80 16.79 2.24
C ILE A 157 -5.47 17.51 2.56
N GLY A 158 -4.51 17.53 1.63
CA GLY A 158 -3.17 18.10 1.87
C GLY A 158 -2.32 17.23 2.80
N LEU A 159 -2.62 15.93 2.87
CA LEU A 159 -1.73 14.94 3.45
C LEU A 159 -0.61 14.68 2.44
N ASP A 160 0.38 15.58 2.41
CA ASP A 160 1.66 15.26 1.78
C ASP A 160 2.36 14.23 2.67
N ASP A 161 2.42 12.98 2.21
CA ASP A 161 3.24 11.91 2.78
C ASP A 161 4.74 12.23 2.58
N ALA A 162 5.21 13.35 3.14
CA ALA A 162 6.63 13.71 3.14
C ALA A 162 7.47 12.77 4.03
N SER A 163 6.84 11.83 4.73
CA SER A 163 7.52 10.72 5.39
C SER A 163 6.59 9.51 5.46
N PRO A 164 7.01 8.33 4.95
CA PRO A 164 6.31 7.10 5.28
C PRO A 164 6.25 6.97 6.82
N PRO A 165 5.13 6.51 7.39
CA PRO A 165 5.05 6.30 8.83
C PRO A 165 6.23 5.43 9.26
N GLU A 166 6.94 5.83 10.33
CA GLU A 166 8.01 5.00 10.88
C GLU A 166 7.42 3.64 11.23
N LEU A 167 7.85 2.60 10.51
CA LEU A 167 7.50 1.22 10.82
C LEU A 167 7.82 0.97 12.29
N THR A 168 6.84 0.46 13.02
CA THR A 168 7.03 -0.01 14.38
C THR A 168 8.12 -1.07 14.43
N ALA A 169 8.74 -1.27 15.59
CA ALA A 169 9.78 -2.31 15.76
C ALA A 169 9.28 -3.70 15.36
N GLU A 170 7.99 -3.98 15.55
CA GLU A 170 7.36 -5.24 15.15
C GLU A 170 7.20 -5.34 13.63
N GLU A 171 6.77 -4.29 12.94
CA GLU A 171 6.65 -4.27 11.47
C GLU A 171 8.01 -4.39 10.78
N LYS A 172 9.06 -3.74 11.34
CA LYS A 172 10.44 -3.92 10.86
C LYS A 172 10.88 -5.37 10.98
N ARG A 173 10.63 -6.00 12.13
CA ARG A 173 10.98 -7.40 12.38
C ARG A 173 10.24 -8.36 11.44
N GLN A 174 8.95 -8.15 11.21
CA GLN A 174 8.15 -8.98 10.29
C GLN A 174 8.61 -8.84 8.83
N ARG A 175 8.93 -7.63 8.40
CA ARG A 175 9.51 -7.39 7.07
C ARG A 175 10.83 -8.12 6.91
N ASP A 176 11.70 -8.07 7.91
CA ASP A 176 13.01 -8.72 7.87
C ASP A 176 12.88 -10.27 7.90
N LEU A 177 11.81 -10.81 8.49
CA LEU A 177 11.46 -12.24 8.45
C LEU A 177 11.01 -12.72 7.06
N LEU A 178 10.38 -11.86 6.26
CA LEU A 178 9.90 -12.17 4.89
C LEU A 178 11.02 -12.21 3.84
N LEU A 179 12.24 -11.79 4.18
CA LEU A 179 13.41 -11.80 3.28
C LEU A 179 14.05 -13.19 3.10
N ASN A 180 13.45 -14.25 3.65
CA ASN A 180 13.97 -15.62 3.58
C ASN A 180 13.38 -16.46 2.42
N GLY A 181 12.78 -15.81 1.41
CA GLY A 181 12.34 -16.45 0.16
C GLY A 181 13.19 -16.01 -1.03
N PRO A 182 13.14 -16.70 -2.18
CA PRO A 182 13.84 -16.27 -3.40
C PRO A 182 13.47 -14.81 -3.70
N ALA A 183 14.48 -13.94 -3.69
CA ALA A 183 14.29 -12.50 -3.78
C ALA A 183 13.75 -12.11 -5.15
N ILE A 184 12.60 -11.45 -5.20
CA ILE A 184 12.08 -10.85 -6.43
C ILE A 184 13.03 -9.70 -6.83
N GLY A 185 13.88 -9.93 -7.84
CA GLY A 185 14.87 -8.97 -8.32
C GLY A 185 16.08 -8.77 -7.40
N GLY A 186 16.31 -9.67 -6.42
CA GLY A 186 17.60 -9.72 -5.72
C GLY A 186 18.71 -10.19 -6.66
N PRO A 187 20.00 -10.06 -6.29
CA PRO A 187 21.05 -10.71 -7.07
C PRO A 187 20.68 -12.18 -7.16
N GLU A 188 20.40 -12.66 -8.38
CA GLU A 188 20.31 -14.08 -8.63
C GLU A 188 21.60 -14.67 -8.08
N THR A 189 21.53 -15.51 -7.05
CA THR A 189 22.69 -16.28 -6.61
C THR A 189 23.16 -17.01 -7.84
N GLN A 190 24.30 -16.59 -8.40
CA GLN A 190 24.77 -17.14 -9.66
C GLN A 190 25.03 -18.63 -9.41
N GLN A 191 24.71 -19.48 -10.38
CA GLN A 191 24.92 -20.92 -10.25
C GLN A 191 26.37 -21.24 -9.81
N ALA A 192 27.34 -20.40 -10.20
CA ALA A 192 28.72 -20.49 -9.74
C ALA A 192 28.90 -20.33 -8.22
N ASP A 193 28.11 -19.49 -7.56
CA ASP A 193 28.15 -19.32 -6.10
C ASP A 193 27.52 -20.51 -5.36
N ILE A 194 26.47 -21.10 -5.96
CA ILE A 194 25.84 -22.34 -5.48
C ILE A 194 26.83 -23.51 -5.63
N ASP A 195 27.44 -23.64 -6.80
CA ASP A 195 28.44 -24.67 -7.09
C ASP A 195 29.64 -24.52 -6.17
N ASN A 196 30.12 -23.31 -5.87
CA ASN A 196 31.19 -23.07 -4.90
C ASN A 196 30.80 -23.51 -3.48
N LEU A 197 29.55 -23.30 -3.07
CA LEU A 197 29.03 -23.74 -1.78
C LEU A 197 29.06 -25.27 -1.66
N PHE A 198 28.57 -25.99 -2.67
CA PHE A 198 28.57 -27.46 -2.69
C PHE A 198 29.95 -28.07 -3.02
N SER A 199 30.84 -27.32 -3.66
CA SER A 199 32.23 -27.72 -3.90
C SER A 199 33.11 -27.51 -2.67
N SER A 200 32.78 -26.53 -1.83
CA SER A 200 33.56 -26.22 -0.61
C SER A 200 33.37 -27.26 0.50
N ASP A 201 32.27 -28.02 0.49
CA ASP A 201 32.03 -29.16 1.39
C ASP A 201 32.60 -30.48 0.84
N VAL A 202 33.07 -30.51 -0.40
CA VAL A 202 33.73 -31.67 -1.01
C VAL A 202 35.11 -31.25 -1.48
N THR A 203 36.05 -31.15 -0.54
CA THR A 203 37.46 -31.00 -0.93
C THR A 203 37.85 -32.22 -1.76
N ALA A 204 38.40 -31.98 -2.94
CA ALA A 204 38.89 -33.01 -3.87
C ALA A 204 40.01 -33.90 -3.29
N ALA A 205 40.35 -33.75 -2.01
CA ALA A 205 41.24 -34.63 -1.27
C ALA A 205 40.50 -35.82 -0.62
N ASP A 206 39.18 -35.77 -0.47
CA ASP A 206 38.37 -36.86 0.12
C ASP A 206 37.60 -37.69 -0.94
N ALA A 207 37.54 -37.23 -2.19
CA ALA A 207 36.87 -37.95 -3.27
C ALA A 207 37.63 -39.19 -3.79
N ASP A 208 38.93 -39.31 -3.49
CA ASP A 208 39.79 -40.39 -4.01
C ASP A 208 40.01 -41.54 -2.98
N LYS A 209 39.26 -41.55 -1.87
CA LYS A 209 39.40 -42.57 -0.81
C LYS A 209 38.14 -43.26 -0.34
N GLN A 210 37.00 -43.05 -0.97
CA GLN A 210 35.81 -43.84 -0.66
C GLN A 210 35.20 -44.40 -1.93
N ASN A 211 35.19 -45.73 -1.98
CA ASN A 211 34.48 -46.58 -2.93
C ASN A 211 35.23 -46.84 -4.25
N SER A 212 36.49 -47.28 -4.17
CA SER A 212 37.00 -48.08 -5.28
C SER A 212 36.18 -49.36 -5.37
N GLN A 213 35.87 -49.80 -6.59
CA GLN A 213 35.05 -51.00 -6.83
C GLN A 213 35.65 -52.24 -6.12
N ASP A 214 36.97 -52.27 -5.95
CA ASP A 214 37.71 -53.31 -5.24
C ASP A 214 37.39 -53.34 -3.72
N ASP A 215 37.10 -52.20 -3.09
CA ASP A 215 36.70 -52.12 -1.68
C ASP A 215 35.24 -52.57 -1.47
N ILE A 216 34.39 -52.40 -2.48
CA ILE A 216 32.99 -52.86 -2.46
C ILE A 216 32.93 -54.38 -2.62
N ASP A 217 33.73 -54.93 -3.53
CA ASP A 217 33.76 -56.38 -3.79
C ASP A 217 34.34 -57.17 -2.59
N ALA A 218 35.27 -56.58 -1.84
CA ALA A 218 35.84 -57.17 -0.62
C ALA A 218 34.89 -57.22 0.60
N LEU A 219 33.74 -56.54 0.55
CA LEU A 219 32.72 -56.55 1.62
C LEU A 219 31.71 -57.70 1.49
N PHE A 220 31.69 -58.40 0.36
CA PHE A 220 30.71 -59.46 0.05
C PHE A 220 31.32 -60.85 -0.19
N ASP A 221 32.63 -61.01 0.02
CA ASP A 221 33.35 -62.31 0.10
C ASP A 221 33.73 -62.63 1.56
#